data_AF-A0AAP5I7W7-F1
#
_entry.id   AF-A0AAP5I7W7-F1
#
_cell.length_a   1.000
_cell.length_b   1.000
_cell.length_c   1.000
_cell.angle_alpha   90.00
_cell.angle_beta   90.00
_cell.angle_gamma   90.00
#
_symmetry.space_group_name_H-M   'P 1'
#
loop_
_entity.id
_entity.type
_entity.pdbx_description
1 polymer ?
#
loop_
_entity_poly.entity_id
_entity_poly.type
_entity_poly.pdbx_seq_one_letter_code
_entity_poly.pdbx_strand_id
1 'polypeptide(L)'
;MLKTSQTVQTPSVECLRKLWSQRYVLDLFSLSSHTLLLEASSSEGRTLTANKLKDHVLDLNCKMAWIQTKTLYNYIGNILDLKEARRITDFAFRIYKKLLEIYRQHSLSEQAFTTTELETHSVCGFSMSHISELVYALEPTLMIFQEQHQVSKDWRALGFMTSQLNFTNNLIRNKLTDAEKVLLNPYLRFVEEQVSTPWQRVCYAAAKYELDSPHFIIVKQLFPAADDIARTVHRQLAQLLPDHHSRRGGLNDPGIEHSCIRDLTMFQAYLWLCFLEGTLSPIEQELLPLCVMVVEGVEIKWELTEKWCQLLGDEIIRRVNSQQQALLRPYTQGMQEIFFQERKRFGFKEENYTFTRSMCTV
;
A
#
# COMPACT_ATOMS: atom_id res chain seq x y z
N MET A 1 -8.47 6.64 3.84
CA MET A 1 -8.71 7.18 2.46
C MET A 1 -7.92 8.46 2.23
N LEU A 2 -7.68 8.85 0.98
CA LEU A 2 -6.98 10.10 0.65
C LEU A 2 -7.87 11.28 1.09
N LYS A 3 -7.29 12.20 1.84
CA LYS A 3 -7.95 13.41 2.33
C LYS A 3 -6.98 14.55 2.13
N THR A 4 -7.46 15.65 1.53
CA THR A 4 -6.67 16.89 1.50
C THR A 4 -6.30 17.25 2.92
N SER A 5 -5.00 17.25 3.18
CA SER A 5 -4.46 17.58 4.48
C SER A 5 -3.74 18.91 4.34
N GLN A 6 -3.93 19.82 5.28
CA GLN A 6 -3.21 21.08 5.27
C GLN A 6 -1.70 20.78 5.39
N THR A 7 -0.91 21.33 4.48
CA THR A 7 0.54 21.14 4.45
C THR A 7 1.18 21.90 5.61
N VAL A 8 1.17 21.30 6.80
CA VAL A 8 1.87 21.84 7.96
C VAL A 8 3.32 21.39 7.90
N GLN A 9 4.26 22.33 7.85
CA GLN A 9 5.69 22.04 7.90
C GLN A 9 6.18 22.10 9.35
N THR A 10 6.34 20.94 9.98
CA THR A 10 7.04 20.81 11.27
C THR A 10 8.22 19.85 11.11
N PRO A 11 9.23 19.89 12.01
CA PRO A 11 10.35 18.95 11.96
C PRO A 11 9.93 17.47 11.97
N SER A 12 8.86 17.14 12.71
CA SER A 12 8.29 15.80 12.80
C SER A 12 7.64 15.35 11.48
N VAL A 13 6.85 16.23 10.85
CA VAL A 13 6.26 15.98 9.53
C VAL A 13 7.37 15.74 8.50
N GLU A 14 8.37 16.61 8.45
CA GLU A 14 9.48 16.51 7.51
C GLU A 14 10.28 15.22 7.71
N CYS A 15 10.53 14.83 8.95
CA CYS A 15 11.20 13.58 9.28
C CYS A 15 10.40 12.36 8.80
N LEU A 16 9.07 12.30 9.02
CA LEU A 16 8.27 11.18 8.50
C LEU A 16 8.15 11.21 6.98
N ARG A 17 8.08 12.38 6.35
CA ARG A 17 8.08 12.48 4.88
C ARG A 17 9.38 11.94 4.28
N LYS A 18 10.52 12.16 4.95
CA LYS A 18 11.81 11.56 4.55
C LYS A 18 11.80 10.04 4.66
N LEU A 19 11.25 9.50 5.74
CA LEU A 19 11.10 8.04 5.89
C LEU A 19 10.10 7.47 4.87
N TRP A 20 9.05 8.22 4.57
CA TRP A 20 8.07 7.84 3.57
C TRP A 20 8.67 7.80 2.16
N SER A 21 9.50 8.79 1.78
CA SER A 21 10.14 8.78 0.46
C SER A 21 11.11 7.61 0.27
N GLN A 22 11.68 7.06 1.34
CA GLN A 22 12.54 5.87 1.29
C GLN A 22 11.79 4.60 0.83
N ARG A 23 10.45 4.59 0.86
CA ARG A 23 9.65 3.46 0.33
C ARG A 23 9.68 3.37 -1.20
N TYR A 24 10.08 4.43 -1.87
CA TYR A 24 10.09 4.54 -3.34
C TYR A 24 11.51 4.50 -3.92
N VAL A 25 12.43 3.84 -3.22
CA VAL A 25 13.81 3.67 -3.68
C VAL A 25 13.90 2.72 -4.89
N LEU A 26 14.88 2.96 -5.76
CA LEU A 26 15.19 2.05 -6.86
C LEU A 26 15.80 0.75 -6.32
N ASP A 27 15.24 -0.38 -6.73
CA ASP A 27 15.82 -1.70 -6.49
C ASP A 27 16.85 -2.01 -7.58
N LEU A 28 18.13 -1.79 -7.28
CA LEU A 28 19.22 -2.01 -8.22
C LEU A 28 19.71 -3.47 -8.21
N PHE A 29 19.29 -4.30 -7.25
CA PHE A 29 19.78 -5.67 -7.09
C PHE A 29 19.33 -6.60 -8.22
N SER A 30 18.26 -6.25 -8.93
CA SER A 30 17.69 -7.07 -10.01
C SER A 30 18.35 -6.88 -11.38
N LEU A 31 19.37 -6.02 -11.51
CA LEU A 31 19.92 -5.65 -12.82
C LEU A 31 21.24 -6.34 -13.13
N SER A 32 21.28 -6.99 -14.30
CA SER A 32 22.49 -7.61 -14.86
C SER A 32 23.39 -6.64 -15.65
N SER A 33 22.85 -5.49 -16.10
CA SER A 33 23.58 -4.52 -16.92
C SER A 33 23.35 -3.08 -16.47
N HIS A 34 24.43 -2.40 -16.11
CA HIS A 34 24.41 -1.00 -15.66
C HIS A 34 24.29 -0.02 -16.83
N THR A 35 24.82 -0.37 -18.01
CA THR A 35 24.73 0.46 -19.22
C THR A 35 23.28 0.66 -19.65
N LEU A 36 22.46 -0.41 -19.62
CA LEU A 36 21.04 -0.33 -19.96
C LEU A 36 20.25 0.52 -18.97
N LEU A 37 20.65 0.52 -17.69
CA LEU A 37 20.03 1.38 -16.67
C LEU A 37 20.35 2.85 -16.93
N LEU A 38 21.63 3.17 -17.20
CA LEU A 38 22.06 4.54 -17.50
C LEU A 38 21.34 5.08 -18.73
N GLU A 39 21.30 4.29 -19.81
CA GLU A 39 20.59 4.62 -21.04
C GLU A 39 19.10 4.89 -20.77
N ALA A 40 18.42 3.98 -20.05
CA ALA A 40 17.01 4.13 -19.71
C ALA A 40 16.74 5.30 -18.74
N SER A 41 17.72 5.68 -17.92
CA SER A 41 17.61 6.77 -16.94
C SER A 41 17.76 8.16 -17.55
N SER A 42 18.39 8.24 -18.74
CA SER A 42 18.57 9.47 -19.50
C SER A 42 17.24 10.11 -19.91
N SER A 43 17.25 11.39 -20.26
CA SER A 43 16.06 12.09 -20.76
C SER A 43 15.47 11.43 -22.01
N GLU A 44 16.34 10.95 -22.91
CA GLU A 44 15.94 10.22 -24.11
C GLU A 44 15.37 8.84 -23.74
N GLY A 45 16.06 8.06 -22.91
CA GLY A 45 15.60 6.75 -22.45
C GLY A 45 14.26 6.78 -21.72
N ARG A 46 14.04 7.78 -20.85
CA ARG A 46 12.75 8.00 -20.19
C ARG A 46 11.66 8.39 -21.18
N THR A 47 11.99 9.22 -22.17
CA THR A 47 11.07 9.57 -23.25
C THR A 47 10.72 8.36 -24.09
N LEU A 48 11.67 7.47 -24.40
CA LEU A 48 11.43 6.21 -25.11
C LEU A 48 10.54 5.28 -24.29
N THR A 49 10.82 5.13 -23.00
CA THR A 49 10.01 4.31 -22.06
C THR A 49 8.57 4.81 -22.00
N ALA A 50 8.38 6.13 -21.81
CA ALA A 50 7.05 6.72 -21.80
C ALA A 50 6.35 6.62 -23.16
N ASN A 51 7.10 6.72 -24.26
CA ASN A 51 6.57 6.57 -25.61
C ASN A 51 6.13 5.14 -25.91
N LYS A 52 6.81 4.13 -25.35
CA LYS A 52 6.40 2.71 -25.40
C LYS A 52 5.04 2.50 -24.73
N LEU A 53 4.74 3.31 -23.71
CA LEU A 53 3.47 3.36 -23.00
C LEU A 53 2.57 4.52 -23.47
N LYS A 54 2.62 4.91 -24.75
CA LYS A 54 1.75 5.96 -25.31
C LYS A 54 0.26 5.70 -25.08
N ASP A 55 -0.57 6.75 -25.25
CA ASP A 55 -2.01 6.77 -24.98
C ASP A 55 -2.76 5.50 -25.39
N HIS A 56 -2.52 4.95 -26.59
CA HIS A 56 -3.20 3.72 -27.03
C HIS A 56 -2.84 2.48 -26.18
N VAL A 57 -1.56 2.31 -25.82
CA VAL A 57 -1.10 1.18 -25.00
C VAL A 57 -1.62 1.32 -23.57
N LEU A 58 -1.58 2.52 -23.01
CA LEU A 58 -2.15 2.78 -21.67
C LEU A 58 -3.65 2.56 -21.63
N ASP A 59 -4.39 3.07 -22.61
CA ASP A 59 -5.84 2.88 -22.73
C ASP A 59 -6.18 1.38 -22.85
N LEU A 60 -5.46 0.65 -23.69
CA LEU A 60 -5.62 -0.80 -23.81
C LEU A 60 -5.33 -1.52 -22.48
N ASN A 61 -4.24 -1.18 -21.81
CA ASN A 61 -3.86 -1.77 -20.52
C ASN A 61 -4.93 -1.49 -19.45
N CYS A 62 -5.45 -0.27 -19.36
CA CYS A 62 -6.52 0.07 -18.42
C CYS A 62 -7.81 -0.73 -18.69
N LYS A 63 -8.19 -0.88 -19.97
CA LYS A 63 -9.35 -1.70 -20.38
C LYS A 63 -9.14 -3.18 -20.10
N MET A 64 -7.95 -3.71 -20.35
CA MET A 64 -7.61 -5.10 -20.02
C MET A 64 -7.60 -5.32 -18.51
N ALA A 65 -7.10 -4.35 -17.72
CA ALA A 65 -7.14 -4.40 -16.26
C ALA A 65 -8.57 -4.41 -15.74
N TRP A 66 -9.48 -3.63 -16.34
CA TRP A 66 -10.91 -3.70 -16.04
C TRP A 66 -11.47 -5.11 -16.28
N ILE A 67 -11.15 -5.75 -17.41
CA ILE A 67 -11.58 -7.14 -17.69
C ILE A 67 -11.04 -8.11 -16.64
N GLN A 68 -9.75 -8.01 -16.29
CA GLN A 68 -9.14 -8.86 -15.26
C GLN A 68 -9.80 -8.65 -13.89
N THR A 69 -10.11 -7.40 -13.54
CA THR A 69 -10.82 -7.05 -12.30
C THR A 69 -12.24 -7.60 -12.31
N LYS A 70 -12.97 -7.48 -13.41
CA LYS A 70 -14.31 -8.04 -13.55
C LYS A 70 -14.29 -9.56 -13.47
N THR A 71 -13.34 -10.22 -14.11
CA THR A 71 -13.15 -11.68 -14.00
C THR A 71 -12.85 -12.09 -12.57
N LEU A 72 -12.00 -11.33 -11.89
CA LEU A 72 -11.68 -11.55 -10.50
C LEU A 72 -12.92 -11.46 -9.60
N TYR A 73 -13.82 -10.51 -9.83
CA TYR A 73 -15.02 -10.31 -9.03
C TYR A 73 -16.28 -10.94 -9.67
N ASN A 74 -16.14 -11.84 -10.65
CA ASN A 74 -17.26 -12.34 -11.44
C ASN A 74 -18.35 -13.05 -10.62
N TYR A 75 -18.00 -13.54 -9.45
CA TYR A 75 -18.88 -14.24 -8.53
C TYR A 75 -19.64 -13.30 -7.59
N ILE A 76 -19.23 -12.02 -7.51
CA ILE A 76 -19.96 -10.96 -6.83
C ILE A 76 -20.81 -10.26 -7.88
N GLY A 77 -22.11 -10.52 -7.87
CA GLY A 77 -23.03 -9.93 -8.85
C GLY A 77 -23.02 -8.40 -8.82
N ASN A 78 -22.83 -7.79 -9.99
CA ASN A 78 -23.03 -6.36 -10.27
C ASN A 78 -22.42 -5.38 -9.25
N ILE A 79 -21.11 -5.47 -8.99
CA ILE A 79 -20.40 -4.45 -8.18
C ILE A 79 -20.45 -3.06 -8.84
N LEU A 80 -20.24 -3.01 -10.15
CA LEU A 80 -20.27 -1.78 -10.95
C LEU A 80 -21.09 -2.00 -12.20
N ASP A 81 -21.86 -0.99 -12.59
CA ASP A 81 -22.44 -0.95 -13.92
C ASP A 81 -21.38 -0.63 -15.00
N LEU A 82 -21.73 -0.82 -16.28
CA LEU A 82 -20.80 -0.59 -17.39
C LEU A 82 -20.35 0.88 -17.48
N LYS A 83 -21.21 1.84 -17.14
CA LYS A 83 -20.91 3.27 -17.20
C LYS A 83 -19.96 3.68 -16.08
N GLU A 84 -20.17 3.18 -14.87
CA GLU A 84 -19.31 3.37 -13.71
C GLU A 84 -17.93 2.76 -13.96
N ALA A 85 -17.89 1.52 -14.44
CA ALA A 85 -16.63 0.84 -14.72
C ALA A 85 -15.84 1.54 -15.85
N ARG A 86 -16.52 2.02 -16.90
CA ARG A 86 -15.89 2.84 -17.93
C ARG A 86 -15.32 4.13 -17.35
N ARG A 87 -16.07 4.81 -16.49
CA ARG A 87 -15.63 6.05 -15.85
C ARG A 87 -14.39 5.84 -14.98
N ILE A 88 -14.37 4.78 -14.15
CA ILE A 88 -13.21 4.40 -13.34
C ILE A 88 -12.01 4.08 -14.23
N THR A 89 -12.22 3.40 -15.36
CA THR A 89 -11.19 3.13 -16.38
C THR A 89 -10.62 4.42 -16.98
N ASP A 90 -11.48 5.37 -17.34
CA ASP A 90 -11.06 6.66 -17.89
C ASP A 90 -10.24 7.48 -16.87
N PHE A 91 -10.61 7.43 -15.58
CA PHE A 91 -9.82 8.09 -14.53
C PHE A 91 -8.49 7.38 -14.27
N ALA A 92 -8.45 6.05 -14.25
CA ALA A 92 -7.19 5.30 -14.15
C ALA A 92 -6.24 5.68 -15.30
N PHE A 93 -6.75 5.76 -16.53
CA PHE A 93 -5.97 6.22 -17.69
C PHE A 93 -5.38 7.61 -17.46
N ARG A 94 -6.16 8.56 -16.94
CA ARG A 94 -5.68 9.93 -16.64
C ARG A 94 -4.57 9.93 -15.58
N ILE A 95 -4.69 9.10 -14.54
CA ILE A 95 -3.65 8.95 -13.51
C ILE A 95 -2.34 8.50 -14.14
N TYR A 96 -2.36 7.41 -14.92
CA TYR A 96 -1.13 6.88 -15.52
C TYR A 96 -0.56 7.80 -16.60
N LYS A 97 -1.41 8.47 -17.38
CA LYS A 97 -0.95 9.49 -18.32
C LYS A 97 -0.18 10.60 -17.60
N LYS A 98 -0.73 11.12 -16.50
CA LYS A 98 -0.08 12.14 -15.69
C LYS A 98 1.21 11.63 -15.03
N LEU A 99 1.19 10.40 -14.54
CA LEU A 99 2.36 9.72 -13.97
C LEU A 99 3.51 9.66 -14.98
N LEU A 100 3.23 9.31 -16.24
CA LEU A 100 4.24 9.25 -17.30
C LEU A 100 4.76 10.64 -17.71
N GLU A 101 3.94 11.68 -17.67
CA GLU A 101 4.41 13.06 -17.89
C GLU A 101 5.48 13.44 -16.85
N ILE A 102 5.22 13.13 -15.58
CA ILE A 102 6.15 13.41 -14.48
C ILE A 102 7.41 12.54 -14.63
N TYR A 103 7.25 11.24 -14.87
CA TYR A 103 8.36 10.32 -15.10
C TYR A 103 9.32 10.81 -16.20
N ARG A 104 8.80 11.37 -17.29
CA ARG A 104 9.62 11.91 -18.40
C ARG A 104 10.46 13.12 -18.01
N GLN A 105 9.98 13.94 -17.07
CA GLN A 105 10.65 15.18 -16.65
C GLN A 105 11.83 14.90 -15.73
N HIS A 106 11.84 13.77 -15.03
CA HIS A 106 12.86 13.45 -14.03
C HIS A 106 14.04 12.65 -14.59
N SER A 107 14.86 13.21 -15.49
CA SER A 107 16.13 12.54 -15.84
C SER A 107 17.05 12.47 -14.62
N LEU A 108 17.57 11.27 -14.32
CA LEU A 108 18.64 11.16 -13.33
C LEU A 108 19.93 11.66 -14.00
N SER A 109 20.64 12.59 -13.36
CA SER A 109 21.94 13.05 -13.85
C SER A 109 22.91 11.88 -13.89
N GLU A 110 23.84 11.83 -14.86
CA GLU A 110 24.93 10.84 -14.90
C GLU A 110 25.75 10.81 -13.59
N GLN A 111 25.77 11.93 -12.86
CA GLN A 111 26.41 12.07 -11.55
C GLN A 111 25.65 11.38 -10.40
N ALA A 112 24.38 11.00 -10.58
CA ALA A 112 23.60 10.26 -9.58
C ALA A 112 23.95 8.77 -9.54
N PHE A 113 24.84 8.34 -10.44
CA PHE A 113 25.36 6.99 -10.56
C PHE A 113 26.89 7.05 -10.56
N THR A 114 27.49 7.66 -9.53
CA THR A 114 28.95 7.60 -9.39
C THR A 114 29.37 6.15 -9.12
N THR A 115 30.51 5.76 -9.70
CA THR A 115 31.08 4.41 -9.60
C THR A 115 31.18 3.91 -8.16
N THR A 116 31.37 4.83 -7.20
CA THR A 116 31.47 4.53 -5.76
C THR A 116 30.13 4.20 -5.08
N GLU A 117 29.01 4.78 -5.53
CA GLU A 117 27.66 4.45 -5.04
C GLU A 117 27.14 3.14 -5.67
N LEU A 118 27.57 2.82 -6.88
CA LEU A 118 27.27 1.54 -7.53
C LEU A 118 28.06 0.37 -6.92
N GLU A 119 29.33 0.57 -6.55
CA GLU A 119 30.15 -0.45 -5.88
C GLU A 119 29.71 -0.72 -4.42
N THR A 120 29.02 0.24 -3.79
CA THR A 120 28.50 0.10 -2.43
C THR A 120 27.03 -0.35 -2.37
N HIS A 121 26.40 -0.68 -3.50
CA HIS A 121 24.96 -0.97 -3.58
C HIS A 121 24.11 0.12 -2.90
N SER A 122 24.54 1.38 -3.00
CA SER A 122 23.86 2.48 -2.36
C SER A 122 22.58 2.83 -3.12
N VAL A 123 21.54 3.04 -2.33
CA VAL A 123 20.15 3.30 -2.69
C VAL A 123 20.03 4.67 -3.36
N CYS A 124 19.97 4.71 -4.69
CA CYS A 124 19.55 5.93 -5.40
C CYS A 124 18.02 6.08 -5.22
N GLY A 125 17.63 6.81 -4.18
CA GLY A 125 16.23 7.03 -3.82
C GLY A 125 15.60 8.22 -4.52
N PHE A 126 14.27 8.27 -4.55
CA PHE A 126 13.58 9.52 -4.88
C PHE A 126 13.95 10.55 -3.82
N SER A 127 14.41 11.71 -4.26
CA SER A 127 14.52 12.86 -3.37
C SER A 127 13.13 13.20 -2.82
N MET A 128 13.11 13.83 -1.64
CA MET A 128 11.86 14.31 -1.06
C MET A 128 11.16 15.33 -1.97
N SER A 129 11.91 16.09 -2.78
CA SER A 129 11.35 17.00 -3.77
C SER A 129 10.54 16.25 -4.83
N HIS A 130 11.02 15.11 -5.34
CA HIS A 130 10.29 14.31 -6.32
C HIS A 130 8.98 13.72 -5.76
N ILE A 131 8.99 13.22 -4.52
CA ILE A 131 7.75 12.73 -3.89
C ILE A 131 6.76 13.87 -3.66
N SER A 132 7.24 15.05 -3.27
CA SER A 132 6.38 16.24 -3.11
C SER A 132 5.72 16.63 -4.43
N GLU A 133 6.47 16.58 -5.53
CA GLU A 133 5.95 16.86 -6.88
C GLU A 133 4.93 15.82 -7.33
N LEU A 134 5.20 14.53 -7.10
CA LEU A 134 4.25 13.44 -7.39
C LEU A 134 2.94 13.61 -6.63
N VAL A 135 3.02 13.90 -5.32
CA VAL A 135 1.84 14.19 -4.49
C VAL A 135 1.07 15.36 -5.09
N TYR A 136 1.72 16.51 -5.28
CA TYR A 136 1.08 17.72 -5.77
C TYR A 136 0.41 17.54 -7.13
N ALA A 137 1.10 16.88 -8.07
CA ALA A 137 0.63 16.72 -9.44
C ALA A 137 -0.47 15.65 -9.59
N LEU A 138 -0.47 14.60 -8.75
CA LEU A 138 -1.41 13.49 -8.86
C LEU A 138 -2.60 13.59 -7.90
N GLU A 139 -2.46 14.27 -6.75
CA GLU A 139 -3.48 14.35 -5.70
C GLU A 139 -4.87 14.73 -6.24
N PRO A 140 -5.04 15.77 -7.08
CA PRO A 140 -6.37 16.11 -7.60
C PRO A 140 -7.02 14.97 -8.41
N THR A 141 -6.23 14.26 -9.21
CA THR A 141 -6.75 13.18 -10.05
C THR A 141 -7.03 11.93 -9.21
N LEU A 142 -6.18 11.65 -8.22
CA LEU A 142 -6.33 10.53 -7.30
C LEU A 142 -7.54 10.72 -6.35
N MET A 143 -7.79 11.95 -5.91
CA MET A 143 -8.98 12.29 -5.12
C MET A 143 -10.26 12.03 -5.92
N ILE A 144 -10.36 12.57 -7.14
CA ILE A 144 -11.54 12.35 -8.00
C ILE A 144 -11.71 10.86 -8.31
N PHE A 145 -10.61 10.15 -8.55
CA PHE A 145 -10.63 8.71 -8.74
C PHE A 145 -11.22 8.03 -7.50
N GLN A 146 -10.69 8.28 -6.30
CA GLN A 146 -11.22 7.70 -5.07
C GLN A 146 -12.69 8.05 -4.85
N GLU A 147 -13.13 9.28 -5.06
CA GLU A 147 -14.53 9.71 -4.90
C GLU A 147 -15.53 8.92 -5.77
N GLN A 148 -15.07 8.22 -6.82
CA GLN A 148 -15.96 7.36 -7.62
C GLN A 148 -16.62 6.24 -6.82
N HIS A 149 -16.03 5.78 -5.70
CA HIS A 149 -16.70 4.80 -4.83
C HIS A 149 -17.98 5.37 -4.19
N GLN A 150 -17.96 6.66 -3.83
CA GLN A 150 -19.14 7.34 -3.26
C GLN A 150 -20.24 7.50 -4.30
N VAL A 151 -19.85 7.82 -5.54
CA VAL A 151 -20.79 7.94 -6.66
C VAL A 151 -21.48 6.61 -6.97
N SER A 152 -20.74 5.51 -6.85
CA SER A 152 -21.26 4.14 -7.08
C SER A 152 -22.23 3.70 -5.97
N LYS A 153 -22.25 4.40 -4.82
CA LYS A 153 -23.04 4.06 -3.62
C LYS A 153 -22.82 2.63 -3.11
N ASP A 154 -21.73 2.01 -3.55
CA ASP A 154 -21.32 0.66 -3.21
C ASP A 154 -19.85 0.71 -2.84
N TRP A 155 -19.55 0.43 -1.58
CA TRP A 155 -18.19 0.42 -1.09
C TRP A 155 -17.32 -0.58 -1.86
N ARG A 156 -17.89 -1.69 -2.36
CA ARG A 156 -17.20 -2.72 -3.16
C ARG A 156 -16.52 -2.13 -4.40
N ALA A 157 -17.00 -0.99 -4.89
CA ALA A 157 -16.33 -0.20 -5.93
C ALA A 157 -14.88 0.14 -5.55
N LEU A 158 -14.55 0.39 -4.28
CA LEU A 158 -13.18 0.72 -3.88
C LEU A 158 -12.23 -0.48 -4.05
N GLY A 159 -12.69 -1.69 -3.70
CA GLY A 159 -11.92 -2.92 -3.94
C GLY A 159 -11.71 -3.19 -5.43
N PHE A 160 -12.72 -2.89 -6.25
CA PHE A 160 -12.61 -2.92 -7.71
C PHE A 160 -11.57 -1.92 -8.22
N MET A 161 -11.63 -0.68 -7.77
CA MET A 161 -10.74 0.40 -8.18
C MET A 161 -9.27 0.12 -7.85
N THR A 162 -8.98 -0.33 -6.64
CA THR A 162 -7.60 -0.68 -6.23
C THR A 162 -7.08 -1.90 -7.00
N SER A 163 -7.92 -2.92 -7.21
CA SER A 163 -7.57 -4.08 -8.05
C SER A 163 -7.30 -3.69 -9.49
N GLN A 164 -8.08 -2.76 -10.05
CA GLN A 164 -7.87 -2.26 -11.41
C GLN A 164 -6.52 -1.56 -11.57
N LEU A 165 -6.11 -0.75 -10.60
CA LEU A 165 -4.77 -0.13 -10.62
C LEU A 165 -3.66 -1.18 -10.49
N ASN A 166 -3.82 -2.19 -9.63
CA ASN A 166 -2.85 -3.28 -9.51
C ASN A 166 -2.70 -4.06 -10.83
N PHE A 167 -3.81 -4.44 -11.48
CA PHE A 167 -3.76 -5.10 -12.79
C PHE A 167 -3.17 -4.18 -13.88
N THR A 168 -3.47 -2.88 -13.84
CA THR A 168 -2.87 -1.91 -14.78
C THR A 168 -1.36 -1.84 -14.58
N ASN A 169 -0.90 -1.76 -13.33
CA ASN A 169 0.53 -1.82 -12.97
C ASN A 169 1.20 -3.09 -13.52
N ASN A 170 0.57 -4.26 -13.36
CA ASN A 170 1.08 -5.53 -13.91
C ASN A 170 1.19 -5.50 -15.44
N LEU A 171 0.16 -5.02 -16.13
CA LEU A 171 0.14 -4.94 -17.59
C LEU A 171 1.18 -3.94 -18.12
N ILE A 172 1.40 -2.82 -17.43
CA ILE A 172 2.48 -1.88 -17.73
C ILE A 172 3.84 -2.57 -17.58
N ARG A 173 4.11 -3.21 -16.42
CA ARG A 173 5.39 -3.90 -16.17
C ARG A 173 5.73 -4.95 -17.23
N ASN A 174 4.72 -5.67 -17.72
CA ASN A 174 4.90 -6.70 -18.74
C ASN A 174 5.34 -6.15 -20.12
N LYS A 175 5.28 -4.83 -20.32
CA LYS A 175 5.78 -4.18 -21.55
C LYS A 175 7.21 -3.65 -21.41
N LEU A 176 7.78 -3.66 -20.21
CA LEU A 176 9.03 -2.97 -19.91
C LEU A 176 10.22 -3.93 -19.87
N THR A 177 11.40 -3.42 -20.22
CA THR A 177 12.68 -4.06 -19.93
C THR A 177 12.97 -3.99 -18.43
N ASP A 178 13.93 -4.77 -17.93
CA ASP A 178 14.23 -4.76 -16.50
C ASP A 178 14.80 -3.41 -16.02
N ALA A 179 15.60 -2.73 -16.84
CA ALA A 179 16.06 -1.36 -16.57
C ALA A 179 14.87 -0.37 -16.47
N GLU A 180 13.93 -0.44 -17.41
CA GLU A 180 12.72 0.38 -17.40
C GLU A 180 11.84 0.08 -16.18
N LYS A 181 11.70 -1.20 -15.79
CA LYS A 181 10.96 -1.61 -14.59
C LYS A 181 11.58 -1.02 -13.33
N VAL A 182 12.89 -1.10 -13.16
CA VAL A 182 13.58 -0.53 -11.99
C VAL A 182 13.26 0.97 -11.85
N LEU A 183 13.30 1.71 -12.96
CA LEU A 183 13.04 3.15 -12.96
C LEU A 183 11.57 3.52 -12.78
N LEU A 184 10.62 2.75 -13.36
CA LEU A 184 9.19 3.08 -13.33
C LEU A 184 8.46 2.47 -12.13
N ASN A 185 8.93 1.36 -11.56
CA ASN A 185 8.25 0.66 -10.47
C ASN A 185 7.94 1.55 -9.25
N PRO A 186 8.83 2.44 -8.80
CA PRO A 186 8.50 3.32 -7.68
C PRO A 186 7.33 4.27 -7.96
N TYR A 187 7.18 4.75 -9.20
CA TYR A 187 6.03 5.56 -9.63
C TYR A 187 4.73 4.74 -9.60
N LEU A 188 4.77 3.51 -10.09
CA LEU A 188 3.62 2.59 -10.07
C LEU A 188 3.21 2.22 -8.63
N ARG A 189 4.20 1.96 -7.77
CA ARG A 189 4.00 1.70 -6.32
C ARG A 189 3.40 2.91 -5.63
N PHE A 190 3.89 4.12 -5.94
CA PHE A 190 3.36 5.36 -5.37
C PHE A 190 1.86 5.50 -5.64
N VAL A 191 1.42 5.33 -6.90
CA VAL A 191 0.00 5.40 -7.26
C VAL A 191 -0.83 4.36 -6.49
N GLU A 192 -0.36 3.12 -6.44
CA GLU A 192 -1.07 2.04 -5.73
C GLU A 192 -1.18 2.29 -4.22
N GLU A 193 -0.11 2.74 -3.58
CA GLU A 193 -0.11 3.08 -2.16
C GLU A 193 -0.99 4.31 -1.88
N GLN A 194 -0.95 5.36 -2.71
CA GLN A 194 -1.77 6.55 -2.50
C GLN A 194 -3.27 6.26 -2.52
N VAL A 195 -3.71 5.30 -3.34
CA VAL A 195 -5.14 4.96 -3.38
C VAL A 195 -5.59 4.03 -2.26
N SER A 196 -4.67 3.31 -1.61
CA SER A 196 -4.99 2.23 -0.67
C SER A 196 -4.60 2.54 0.77
N THR A 197 -3.59 3.39 0.98
CA THR A 197 -2.97 3.60 2.30
C THR A 197 -2.88 5.08 2.66
N PRO A 198 -3.18 5.48 3.91
CA PRO A 198 -3.20 6.89 4.32
C PRO A 198 -1.82 7.44 4.71
N TRP A 199 -0.72 7.04 4.03
CA TRP A 199 0.65 7.41 4.44
C TRP A 199 0.87 8.91 4.55
N GLN A 200 0.34 9.70 3.60
CA GLN A 200 0.45 11.15 3.63
C GLN A 200 -0.23 11.74 4.89
N ARG A 201 -1.40 11.23 5.28
CA ARG A 201 -2.11 11.65 6.50
C ARG A 201 -1.36 11.24 7.76
N VAL A 202 -0.70 10.07 7.77
CA VAL A 202 0.20 9.65 8.87
C VAL A 202 1.32 10.67 9.03
N CYS A 203 1.97 11.08 7.93
CA CYS A 203 3.02 12.10 7.97
C CYS A 203 2.52 13.43 8.56
N TYR A 204 1.32 13.89 8.17
CA TYR A 204 0.77 15.14 8.69
C TYR A 204 0.24 15.05 10.12
N ALA A 205 -0.27 13.90 10.55
CA ALA A 205 -0.71 13.69 11.93
C ALA A 205 0.45 13.89 12.93
N ALA A 206 1.69 13.66 12.50
CA ALA A 206 2.89 13.92 13.31
C ALA A 206 3.14 15.41 13.60
N ALA A 207 2.42 16.34 12.94
CA ALA A 207 2.54 17.78 13.23
C ALA A 207 2.21 18.14 14.69
N LYS A 208 1.42 17.31 15.38
CA LYS A 208 1.02 17.50 16.79
C LYS A 208 2.11 17.15 17.80
N TYR A 209 3.24 16.61 17.35
CA TYR A 209 4.25 15.99 18.21
C TYR A 209 5.64 16.57 17.97
N GLU A 210 6.38 16.77 19.04
CA GLU A 210 7.81 17.09 19.00
C GLU A 210 8.65 15.83 18.70
N LEU A 211 9.87 16.02 18.21
CA LEU A 211 10.75 14.93 17.73
C LEU A 211 11.18 13.97 18.85
N ASP A 212 11.25 14.45 20.08
CA ASP A 212 11.61 13.70 21.28
C ASP A 212 10.38 13.17 22.03
N SER A 213 9.17 13.48 21.57
CA SER A 213 7.96 12.94 22.17
C SER A 213 7.92 11.40 22.02
N PRO A 214 7.43 10.68 23.04
CA PRO A 214 7.42 9.21 23.01
C PRO A 214 6.57 8.66 21.85
N HIS A 215 5.48 9.35 21.48
CA HIS A 215 4.63 8.98 20.35
C HIS A 215 5.40 9.07 19.02
N PHE A 216 6.11 10.18 18.80
CA PHE A 216 6.87 10.34 17.56
C PHE A 216 8.02 9.34 17.44
N ILE A 217 8.77 9.11 18.54
CA ILE A 217 9.87 8.15 18.56
C ILE A 217 9.39 6.74 18.16
N ILE A 218 8.25 6.30 18.68
CA ILE A 218 7.66 5.00 18.34
C ILE A 218 7.33 4.92 16.85
N VAL A 219 6.63 5.92 16.31
CA VAL A 219 6.27 5.91 14.87
C VAL A 219 7.53 5.98 14.02
N LYS A 220 8.49 6.85 14.35
CA LYS A 220 9.77 6.97 13.63
C LYS A 220 10.52 5.62 13.59
N GLN A 221 10.45 4.83 14.66
CA GLN A 221 11.06 3.50 14.74
C GLN A 221 10.32 2.46 13.88
N LEU A 222 8.99 2.42 13.95
CA LEU A 222 8.19 1.35 13.36
C LEU A 222 7.76 1.60 11.91
N PHE A 223 7.66 2.87 11.51
CA PHE A 223 7.30 3.29 10.15
C PHE A 223 8.19 2.65 9.07
N PRO A 224 9.55 2.69 9.16
CA PRO A 224 10.40 2.04 8.16
C PRO A 224 10.36 0.50 8.25
N ALA A 225 9.96 -0.08 9.39
CA ALA A 225 9.89 -1.52 9.60
C ALA A 225 8.59 -2.15 9.07
N ALA A 226 7.66 -1.37 8.51
CA ALA A 226 6.31 -1.84 8.19
C ALA A 226 6.28 -3.02 7.19
N ASP A 227 7.12 -2.99 6.15
CA ASP A 227 7.20 -4.08 5.16
C ASP A 227 7.78 -5.36 5.79
N ASP A 228 8.77 -5.24 6.69
CA ASP A 228 9.38 -6.38 7.38
C ASP A 228 8.43 -7.02 8.41
N ILE A 229 7.68 -6.19 9.13
CA ILE A 229 6.58 -6.63 10.00
C ILE A 229 5.53 -7.39 9.17
N ALA A 230 5.10 -6.82 8.04
CA ALA A 230 4.13 -7.47 7.16
C ALA A 230 4.61 -8.83 6.65
N ARG A 231 5.86 -8.95 6.19
CA ARG A 231 6.43 -10.23 5.75
C ARG A 231 6.53 -11.25 6.88
N THR A 232 6.89 -10.81 8.08
CA THR A 232 6.97 -11.67 9.26
C THR A 232 5.60 -12.23 9.62
N VAL A 233 4.58 -11.38 9.66
CA VAL A 233 3.20 -11.77 9.96
C VAL A 233 2.61 -12.66 8.87
N HIS A 234 2.84 -12.37 7.59
CA HIS A 234 2.42 -13.26 6.49
C HIS A 234 3.02 -14.66 6.62
N ARG A 235 4.32 -14.76 6.93
CA ARG A 235 4.98 -16.05 7.16
C ARG A 235 4.35 -16.82 8.33
N GLN A 236 4.06 -16.13 9.44
CA GLN A 236 3.39 -16.72 10.59
C GLN A 236 1.97 -17.19 10.24
N LEU A 237 1.22 -16.41 9.46
CA LEU A 237 -0.11 -16.80 8.97
C LEU A 237 -0.05 -18.04 8.08
N ALA A 238 0.89 -18.10 7.13
CA ALA A 238 1.07 -19.24 6.25
C ALA A 238 1.45 -20.52 7.02
N GLN A 239 2.19 -20.38 8.14
CA GLN A 239 2.52 -21.49 9.04
C GLN A 239 1.34 -21.92 9.91
N LEU A 240 0.55 -20.96 10.41
CA LEU A 240 -0.59 -21.22 11.28
C LEU A 240 -1.79 -21.81 10.53
N LEU A 241 -1.95 -21.43 9.27
CA LEU A 241 -3.08 -21.80 8.42
C LEU A 241 -2.58 -22.43 7.10
N PRO A 242 -1.84 -23.56 7.16
CA PRO A 242 -1.21 -24.15 5.98
C PRO A 242 -2.21 -24.63 4.93
N ASP A 243 -3.41 -25.02 5.37
CA ASP A 243 -4.48 -25.50 4.50
C ASP A 243 -5.42 -24.39 4.02
N HIS A 244 -5.18 -23.13 4.39
CA HIS A 244 -6.02 -22.03 3.95
C HIS A 244 -5.84 -21.78 2.44
N HIS A 245 -6.95 -21.94 1.71
CA HIS A 245 -7.03 -21.67 0.29
C HIS A 245 -8.19 -20.72 0.00
N SER A 246 -7.88 -19.66 -0.75
CA SER A 246 -8.86 -18.81 -1.40
C SER A 246 -9.13 -19.31 -2.82
N ARG A 247 -10.05 -18.65 -3.52
CA ARG A 247 -10.28 -18.91 -4.95
C ARG A 247 -9.07 -18.62 -5.85
N ARG A 248 -8.10 -17.82 -5.35
CA ARG A 248 -6.85 -17.54 -6.07
C ARG A 248 -5.71 -18.50 -5.71
N GLY A 249 -5.98 -19.46 -4.82
CA GLY A 249 -5.02 -20.43 -4.30
C GLY A 249 -4.65 -20.21 -2.83
N GLY A 250 -3.51 -20.78 -2.40
CA GLY A 250 -3.03 -20.81 -1.02
C GLY A 250 -2.26 -19.54 -0.60
N LEU A 251 -2.03 -19.37 0.69
CA LEU A 251 -1.33 -18.17 1.23
C LEU A 251 0.10 -17.98 0.69
N ASN A 252 0.73 -19.04 0.18
CA ASN A 252 2.08 -19.02 -0.40
C ASN A 252 2.10 -18.72 -1.91
N ASP A 253 0.94 -18.57 -2.56
CA ASP A 253 0.93 -18.20 -3.98
C ASP A 253 1.38 -16.75 -4.15
N PRO A 254 2.28 -16.42 -5.11
CA PRO A 254 2.90 -15.09 -5.20
C PRO A 254 1.91 -13.94 -5.30
N GLY A 255 0.78 -14.14 -5.99
CA GLY A 255 -0.28 -13.13 -6.10
C GLY A 255 -1.05 -12.90 -4.80
N ILE A 256 -1.19 -13.93 -3.97
CA ILE A 256 -1.83 -13.85 -2.65
C ILE A 256 -0.86 -13.26 -1.64
N GLU A 257 0.40 -13.70 -1.63
CA GLU A 257 1.46 -13.11 -0.79
C GLU A 257 1.54 -11.59 -0.99
N HIS A 258 1.59 -11.14 -2.25
CA HIS A 258 1.66 -9.72 -2.56
C HIS A 258 0.45 -8.93 -2.02
N SER A 259 -0.77 -9.45 -2.25
CA SER A 259 -2.00 -8.83 -1.73
C SER A 259 -2.00 -8.81 -0.20
N CYS A 260 -1.55 -9.89 0.42
CA CYS A 260 -1.51 -10.04 1.87
C CYS A 260 -0.56 -9.03 2.51
N ILE A 261 0.68 -8.93 2.00
CA ILE A 261 1.68 -7.98 2.49
C ILE A 261 1.19 -6.53 2.33
N ARG A 262 0.54 -6.22 1.20
CA ARG A 262 -0.05 -4.89 0.96
C ARG A 262 -1.11 -4.57 2.02
N ASP A 263 -2.03 -5.50 2.27
CA ASP A 263 -3.11 -5.28 3.23
C ASP A 263 -2.54 -5.19 4.67
N LEU A 264 -1.51 -5.97 5.04
CA LEU A 264 -0.82 -5.86 6.34
C LEU A 264 -0.19 -4.48 6.51
N THR A 265 0.42 -3.98 5.45
CA THR A 265 1.01 -2.63 5.39
C THR A 265 -0.08 -1.55 5.53
N MET A 266 -1.25 -1.74 4.93
CA MET A 266 -2.40 -0.84 5.07
C MET A 266 -2.91 -0.79 6.52
N PHE A 267 -3.07 -1.93 7.19
CA PHE A 267 -3.47 -1.99 8.59
C PHE A 267 -2.49 -1.23 9.50
N GLN A 268 -1.19 -1.39 9.26
CA GLN A 268 -0.16 -0.65 9.99
C GLN A 268 -0.28 0.87 9.77
N ALA A 269 -0.51 1.32 8.54
CA ALA A 269 -0.70 2.75 8.26
C ALA A 269 -1.90 3.34 9.03
N TYR A 270 -3.02 2.62 9.08
CA TYR A 270 -4.18 3.04 9.87
C TYR A 270 -3.91 2.99 11.38
N LEU A 271 -3.13 2.03 11.87
CA LEU A 271 -2.73 1.97 13.27
C LEU A 271 -1.86 3.18 13.66
N TRP A 272 -0.87 3.54 12.84
CA TRP A 272 -0.04 4.73 13.07
C TRP A 272 -0.87 6.02 13.03
N LEU A 273 -1.83 6.08 12.12
CA LEU A 273 -2.75 7.20 12.06
C LEU A 273 -3.59 7.31 13.33
N CYS A 274 -4.16 6.20 13.80
CA CYS A 274 -4.92 6.17 15.06
C CYS A 274 -4.05 6.59 16.25
N PHE A 275 -2.82 6.08 16.31
CA PHE A 275 -1.87 6.38 17.37
C PHE A 275 -1.49 7.86 17.43
N LEU A 276 -1.25 8.50 16.28
CA LEU A 276 -0.95 9.93 16.18
C LEU A 276 -2.19 10.83 16.30
N GLU A 277 -3.39 10.32 15.99
CA GLU A 277 -4.62 11.11 16.15
C GLU A 277 -5.22 10.96 17.55
N GLY A 278 -4.78 9.99 18.34
CA GLY A 278 -5.30 9.75 19.69
C GLY A 278 -6.65 9.03 19.70
N THR A 279 -7.03 8.35 18.62
CA THR A 279 -8.38 7.76 18.44
C THR A 279 -8.35 6.56 17.50
N LEU A 280 -9.27 5.60 17.68
CA LEU A 280 -9.47 4.46 16.78
C LEU A 280 -10.37 4.77 15.57
N SER A 281 -10.91 5.98 15.50
CA SER A 281 -11.86 6.41 14.47
C SER A 281 -11.41 6.11 13.02
N PRO A 282 -10.14 6.31 12.62
CA PRO A 282 -9.69 5.92 11.27
C PRO A 282 -9.89 4.44 10.95
N ILE A 283 -9.68 3.55 11.92
CA ILE A 283 -9.94 2.12 11.72
C ILE A 283 -11.45 1.85 11.65
N GLU A 284 -12.23 2.38 12.59
CA GLU A 284 -13.68 2.13 12.67
C GLU A 284 -14.45 2.65 11.46
N GLN A 285 -14.12 3.85 10.99
CA GLN A 285 -14.90 4.57 9.98
C GLN A 285 -14.37 4.37 8.56
N GLU A 286 -13.11 3.97 8.40
CA GLU A 286 -12.49 3.86 7.07
C GLU A 286 -11.99 2.45 6.79
N LEU A 287 -11.17 1.84 7.66
CA LEU A 287 -10.59 0.52 7.38
C LEU A 287 -11.61 -0.62 7.53
N LEU A 288 -12.39 -0.63 8.62
CA LEU A 288 -13.35 -1.69 8.91
C LEU A 288 -14.40 -1.84 7.79
N PRO A 289 -15.06 -0.77 7.29
CA PRO A 289 -16.01 -0.90 6.19
C PRO A 289 -15.41 -1.52 4.94
N LEU A 290 -14.13 -1.23 4.63
CA LEU A 290 -13.42 -1.81 3.50
C LEU A 290 -13.17 -3.31 3.70
N CYS A 291 -12.81 -3.72 4.91
CA CYS A 291 -12.58 -5.12 5.20
C CYS A 291 -13.88 -5.92 5.22
N VAL A 292 -14.95 -5.42 5.85
CA VAL A 292 -16.28 -6.04 5.85
C VAL A 292 -16.74 -6.32 4.43
N MET A 293 -16.64 -5.32 3.57
CA MET A 293 -16.95 -5.40 2.16
C MET A 293 -16.16 -6.49 1.41
N VAL A 294 -14.86 -6.62 1.68
CA VAL A 294 -14.05 -7.71 1.10
C VAL A 294 -14.49 -9.05 1.66
N VAL A 295 -14.76 -9.16 2.96
CA VAL A 295 -15.07 -10.44 3.58
C VAL A 295 -16.47 -10.95 3.19
N GLU A 296 -17.49 -10.10 3.24
CA GLU A 296 -18.85 -10.43 2.76
C GLU A 296 -18.86 -10.73 1.26
N GLY A 297 -18.05 -10.01 0.49
CA GLY A 297 -17.97 -10.14 -0.95
C GLY A 297 -17.20 -11.38 -1.41
N VAL A 298 -16.04 -11.68 -0.80
CA VAL A 298 -15.01 -12.60 -1.31
C VAL A 298 -15.02 -13.98 -0.63
N GLU A 299 -15.95 -14.22 0.30
CA GLU A 299 -16.03 -15.47 1.10
C GLU A 299 -14.71 -15.81 1.82
N ILE A 300 -13.90 -14.80 2.14
CA ILE A 300 -12.70 -15.02 2.96
C ILE A 300 -13.19 -15.39 4.36
N LYS A 301 -12.71 -16.50 4.90
CA LYS A 301 -13.06 -16.89 6.26
C LYS A 301 -12.58 -15.82 7.25
N TRP A 302 -13.48 -15.32 8.10
CA TRP A 302 -13.18 -14.33 9.13
C TRP A 302 -12.08 -14.77 10.12
N GLU A 303 -11.84 -16.09 10.26
CA GLU A 303 -10.71 -16.60 11.06
C GLU A 303 -9.37 -16.02 10.58
N LEU A 304 -9.20 -15.80 9.27
CA LEU A 304 -7.98 -15.20 8.74
C LEU A 304 -7.80 -13.76 9.24
N THR A 305 -8.87 -12.96 9.22
CA THR A 305 -8.84 -11.55 9.65
C THR A 305 -8.58 -11.42 11.15
N GLU A 306 -9.12 -12.31 11.97
CA GLU A 306 -8.84 -12.35 13.42
C GLU A 306 -7.37 -12.68 13.69
N LYS A 307 -6.88 -13.80 13.15
CA LYS A 307 -5.48 -14.23 13.35
C LYS A 307 -4.50 -13.21 12.83
N TRP A 308 -4.84 -12.56 11.73
CA TRP A 308 -4.07 -11.47 11.17
C TRP A 308 -3.95 -10.28 12.11
N CYS A 309 -5.07 -9.78 12.66
CA CYS A 309 -5.05 -8.64 13.59
C CYS A 309 -4.29 -8.99 14.88
N GLN A 310 -4.42 -10.25 15.33
CA GLN A 310 -3.68 -10.76 16.47
C GLN A 310 -2.17 -10.74 16.22
N LEU A 311 -1.72 -11.48 15.20
CA LEU A 311 -0.30 -11.62 14.86
C LEU A 311 0.34 -10.26 14.53
N LEU A 312 -0.38 -9.37 13.85
CA LEU A 312 0.10 -8.03 13.56
C LEU A 312 0.31 -7.21 14.83
N GLY A 313 -0.67 -7.22 15.75
CA GLY A 313 -0.54 -6.54 17.03
C GLY A 313 0.62 -7.08 17.86
N ASP A 314 0.76 -8.40 17.93
CA ASP A 314 1.82 -9.08 18.70
C ASP A 314 3.20 -8.77 18.13
N GLU A 315 3.37 -8.84 16.81
CA GLU A 315 4.64 -8.52 16.16
C GLU A 315 5.03 -7.06 16.36
N ILE A 316 4.09 -6.12 16.27
CA ILE A 316 4.35 -4.69 16.55
C ILE A 316 4.81 -4.48 17.99
N ILE A 317 4.13 -5.10 18.96
CA ILE A 317 4.46 -4.98 20.39
C ILE A 317 5.84 -5.59 20.69
N ARG A 318 6.23 -6.66 20.00
CA ARG A 318 7.54 -7.31 20.14
C ARG A 318 8.71 -6.42 19.67
N ARG A 319 8.46 -5.45 18.79
CA ARG A 319 9.49 -4.56 18.21
C ARG A 319 9.84 -3.37 19.09
N VAL A 320 9.15 -3.18 20.22
CA VAL A 320 9.30 -2.00 21.08
C VAL A 320 9.58 -2.37 22.54
N ASN A 321 10.16 -1.43 23.29
CA ASN A 321 10.44 -1.62 24.71
C ASN A 321 9.17 -1.53 25.57
N SER A 322 9.23 -1.99 26.82
CA SER A 322 8.06 -2.09 27.71
C SER A 322 7.28 -0.78 27.92
N GLN A 323 7.98 0.36 27.95
CA GLN A 323 7.33 1.67 28.09
C GLN A 323 6.54 2.04 26.82
N GLN A 324 7.14 1.80 25.66
CA GLN A 324 6.49 2.01 24.37
C GLN A 324 5.31 1.04 24.16
N GLN A 325 5.41 -0.20 24.66
CA GLN A 325 4.30 -1.16 24.61
C GLN A 325 3.06 -0.62 25.33
N ALA A 326 3.22 0.01 26.50
CA ALA A 326 2.09 0.56 27.25
C ALA A 326 1.32 1.63 26.45
N LEU A 327 2.02 2.41 25.62
CA LEU A 327 1.41 3.42 24.75
C LEU A 327 0.71 2.80 23.53
N LEU A 328 1.26 1.72 22.96
CA LEU A 328 0.71 1.09 21.75
C LEU A 328 -0.44 0.11 22.03
N ARG A 329 -0.45 -0.56 23.19
CA ARG A 329 -1.44 -1.58 23.54
C ARG A 329 -2.90 -1.15 23.34
N PRO A 330 -3.33 0.06 23.75
CA PRO A 330 -4.72 0.49 23.52
C PRO A 330 -5.12 0.46 22.04
N TYR A 331 -4.18 0.73 21.13
CA TYR A 331 -4.45 0.79 19.70
C TYR A 331 -4.40 -0.59 19.05
N THR A 332 -3.41 -1.42 19.40
CA THR A 332 -3.32 -2.78 18.86
C THR A 332 -4.47 -3.66 19.35
N GLN A 333 -4.82 -3.57 20.64
CA GLN A 333 -5.97 -4.28 21.21
C GLN A 333 -7.29 -3.69 20.71
N GLY A 334 -7.39 -2.37 20.60
CA GLY A 334 -8.57 -1.71 20.06
C GLY A 334 -8.88 -2.14 18.63
N MET A 335 -7.87 -2.22 17.77
CA MET A 335 -8.02 -2.76 16.41
C MET A 335 -8.55 -4.20 16.45
N GLN A 336 -7.95 -5.09 17.25
CA GLN A 336 -8.40 -6.48 17.38
C GLN A 336 -9.88 -6.56 17.81
N GLU A 337 -10.26 -5.77 18.82
CA GLU A 337 -11.62 -5.73 19.35
C GLU A 337 -12.63 -5.25 18.31
N ILE A 338 -12.31 -4.19 17.55
CA ILE A 338 -13.18 -3.67 16.49
C ILE A 338 -13.52 -4.75 15.46
N PHE A 339 -12.50 -5.46 14.97
CA PHE A 339 -12.70 -6.53 13.97
C PHE A 339 -13.42 -7.75 14.57
N PHE A 340 -13.14 -8.07 15.83
CA PHE A 340 -13.81 -9.16 16.54
C PHE A 340 -15.30 -8.89 16.77
N GLN A 341 -15.66 -7.68 17.19
CA GLN A 341 -17.05 -7.29 17.37
C GLN A 341 -17.83 -7.30 16.05
N GLU A 342 -17.20 -6.83 14.97
CA GLU A 342 -17.82 -6.87 13.64
C GLU A 342 -18.07 -8.30 13.16
N ARG A 343 -17.11 -9.22 13.36
CA ARG A 343 -17.30 -10.66 13.10
C ARG A 343 -18.50 -11.22 13.87
N LYS A 344 -18.62 -10.91 15.17
CA LYS A 344 -19.76 -11.35 16.00
C LYS A 344 -21.09 -10.85 15.44
N ARG A 345 -21.13 -9.61 14.96
CA ARG A 345 -22.32 -9.03 14.33
C ARG A 345 -22.78 -9.83 13.10
N PHE A 346 -21.85 -10.41 12.37
CA PHE A 346 -22.13 -11.30 11.22
C PHE A 346 -22.51 -12.74 11.60
N GLY A 347 -22.61 -13.07 12.89
CA GLY A 347 -23.10 -14.37 13.35
C GLY A 347 -22.08 -15.52 13.27
N PHE A 348 -20.81 -15.22 13.00
CA PHE A 348 -19.74 -16.22 13.07
C PHE A 348 -19.46 -16.56 14.54
N LYS A 349 -19.69 -17.81 14.92
CA LYS A 349 -19.36 -18.32 16.26
C LYS A 349 -17.86 -18.57 16.37
N GLU A 350 -17.31 -18.47 17.58
CA GLU A 350 -15.95 -18.94 17.87
C GLU A 350 -15.88 -20.44 17.55
N GLU A 351 -15.01 -20.81 16.62
CA GLU A 351 -14.59 -22.20 16.50
C GLU A 351 -13.66 -22.47 17.69
N ASN A 352 -14.04 -23.43 18.54
CA ASN A 352 -13.26 -23.87 19.69
C ASN A 352 -11.95 -24.53 19.23
N TYR A 353 -10.99 -23.75 18.76
CA TYR A 353 -9.60 -24.18 18.66
C TYR A 353 -8.99 -24.02 20.04
N THR A 354 -8.92 -25.13 20.78
CA THR A 354 -8.09 -25.25 21.98
C THR A 354 -6.65 -24.89 21.61
N PHE A 355 -6.23 -23.68 21.94
CA PHE A 355 -4.83 -23.29 21.92
C PHE A 355 -4.34 -23.22 23.36
N THR A 356 -3.41 -24.12 23.68
CA THR A 356 -2.62 -24.08 24.90
C THR A 356 -1.97 -22.71 25.04
N ARG A 357 -2.39 -21.94 26.04
CA ARG A 357 -1.58 -20.87 26.64
C ARG A 357 -0.29 -21.52 27.14
N SER A 358 0.78 -21.52 26.33
CA SER A 358 2.11 -21.64 26.90
C SER A 358 2.41 -20.32 27.59
N MET A 359 2.34 -20.38 28.92
CA MET A 359 2.78 -19.35 29.84
C MET A 359 4.14 -18.78 29.43
N CYS A 360 4.22 -17.47 29.24
CA CYS A 360 5.42 -16.72 29.63
C CYS A 360 5.17 -16.17 31.03
N THR A 361 5.38 -17.04 32.02
CA THR A 361 5.86 -16.67 33.35
C THR A 361 7.27 -17.20 33.42
N VAL A 362 8.26 -16.31 33.28
CA VAL A 362 9.37 -16.02 34.23
C VAL A 362 9.99 -14.70 33.77
#